data_AF-A0A453PEL9-F1
#
_entry.id   AF-A0A453PEL9-F1
#
_cell.length_a   1.000
_cell.length_b   1.000
_cell.length_c   1.000
_cell.angle_alpha   90.00
_cell.angle_beta   90.00
_cell.angle_gamma   90.00
#
_symmetry.space_group_name_H-M   'P 1'
#
loop_
_entity.id
_entity.type
_entity.pdbx_description
1 polymer ?
#
loop_
_entity_poly.entity_id
_entity_poly.type
_entity_poly.pdbx_seq_one_letter_code
_entity_poly.pdbx_strand_id
1 'polypeptide(L)' 'MGVIKMLSLLCLLLLMPLLLVPSLEAKTCVVHSRTYQTILCKVDPCVEACHKEGFTYGFCSPYPLIIVCFCVKKC' A
#
# COMPACT_ATOMS: atom_id res chain seq x y z
N MET A 1 -14.08 40.48 -22.71
CA MET A 1 -14.50 39.77 -21.47
C MET A 1 -15.07 38.36 -21.71
N GLY A 2 -15.52 37.98 -22.92
CA GLY A 2 -16.09 36.65 -23.19
C GLY A 2 -15.08 35.50 -23.31
N VAL A 3 -13.87 35.75 -23.83
CA VAL A 3 -12.87 34.70 -24.11
C VAL A 3 -12.34 34.05 -22.83
N ILE A 4 -12.11 34.84 -21.78
CA ILE A 4 -11.60 34.38 -20.47
C ILE A 4 -12.61 33.45 -19.81
N LYS A 5 -13.90 33.78 -19.90
CA LYS A 5 -15.01 32.99 -19.35
C LYS A 5 -15.16 31.65 -20.07
N MET A 6 -14.92 31.61 -21.38
CA MET A 6 -14.96 30.39 -22.19
C MET A 6 -13.76 29.47 -21.89
N LEU A 7 -12.56 30.02 -21.77
CA LEU A 7 -11.35 29.28 -21.40
C LEU A 7 -11.45 28.68 -19.99
N SER A 8 -12.01 29.44 -19.05
CA SER A 8 -12.26 28.98 -17.67
C SER A 8 -13.28 27.84 -17.60
N LEU A 9 -14.35 27.89 -18.40
CA LEU A 9 -15.36 26.83 -18.48
C LEU A 9 -14.78 25.54 -19.08
N LEU A 10 -13.99 25.65 -20.15
CA LEU A 10 -13.28 24.53 -20.76
C LEU A 10 -12.30 23.87 -19.78
N CYS A 11 -11.56 24.67 -19.02
CA CYS A 11 -10.62 24.16 -18.02
C CYS A 11 -11.33 23.42 -16.88
N LEU A 12 -12.45 23.95 -16.38
CA LEU A 12 -13.25 23.28 -15.35
C LEU A 12 -13.81 21.94 -15.86
N LEU A 13 -14.35 21.89 -17.09
CA LEU A 13 -14.85 20.66 -17.71
C LEU A 13 -13.77 19.59 -17.86
N LEU A 14 -12.53 19.98 -18.14
CA LEU A 14 -11.39 19.06 -18.26
C LEU A 14 -10.87 18.55 -16.91
N LEU A 15 -11.06 19.31 -15.82
CA LEU A 15 -10.63 18.91 -14.47
C LEU A 15 -11.59 17.92 -13.79
N MET A 16 -12.89 17.96 -14.12
CA MET A 16 -13.88 17.02 -13.57
C MET A 16 -13.51 15.54 -13.76
N PRO A 17 -13.11 15.06 -14.96
CA PRO A 17 -12.74 13.66 -15.13
C PRO A 17 -11.49 13.24 -14.34
N LEU A 18 -10.60 14.16 -13.94
CA LEU A 18 -9.44 13.84 -13.10
C LEU A 18 -9.84 13.55 -11.64
N LEU A 19 -10.89 14.20 -11.14
CA LEU A 19 -11.39 14.04 -9.77
C LEU A 19 -12.22 12.77 -9.58
N LEU A 20 -12.76 12.21 -10.67
CA LEU A 20 -13.56 10.99 -10.65
C LEU A 20 -12.73 9.72 -10.87
N VAL A 21 -11.41 9.80 -11.02
CA VAL A 21 -10.56 8.61 -11.06
C VAL A 21 -10.54 8.03 -9.64
N PRO A 22 -11.16 6.87 -9.37
CA PRO A 22 -10.96 6.22 -8.09
C PRO A 22 -9.46 5.98 -7.97
N SER A 23 -8.88 6.38 -6.83
CA SER A 23 -7.51 6.00 -6.50
C SER A 23 -7.42 4.49 -6.65
N LEU A 24 -6.72 4.03 -7.68
CA LEU A 24 -6.46 2.61 -7.88
C LEU A 24 -5.41 2.23 -6.84
N GLU A 25 -5.84 2.12 -5.57
CA GLU A 25 -5.02 1.54 -4.52
C GLU A 25 -4.65 0.13 -4.99
N ALA A 26 -3.37 -0.08 -5.25
CA ALA A 26 -2.88 -1.39 -5.65
C ALA A 26 -3.28 -2.39 -4.57
N LYS A 27 -3.99 -3.45 -4.96
CA LYS A 27 -4.41 -4.48 -4.01
C LYS A 27 -3.17 -5.06 -3.34
N THR A 28 -3.10 -5.02 -2.02
CA THR A 28 -1.97 -5.61 -1.28
C THR A 28 -2.34 -6.99 -0.77
N CYS A 29 -1.39 -7.91 -0.86
CA CYS A 29 -1.48 -9.27 -0.37
C CYS A 29 -0.63 -9.38 0.91
N VAL A 30 -1.23 -9.91 1.98
CA VAL A 30 -0.56 -10.13 3.27
C VAL A 30 -0.40 -11.64 3.49
N VAL A 31 0.81 -12.09 3.76
CA VAL A 31 1.14 -13.51 3.98
C VAL A 31 2.10 -13.67 5.15
N HIS A 32 2.10 -14.82 5.82
CA HIS A 32 3.12 -15.11 6.83
C HIS A 32 4.51 -15.19 6.19
N SER A 33 5.53 -14.66 6.88
CA SER A 33 6.93 -14.89 6.50
C SER A 33 7.25 -16.38 6.56
N ARG A 34 7.93 -16.89 5.52
CA ARG A 34 8.38 -18.28 5.46
C ARG A 34 9.68 -18.50 6.20
N THR A 35 10.55 -17.50 6.20
CA THR A 35 11.92 -17.58 6.74
C THR A 35 12.02 -17.10 8.19
N TYR A 36 11.10 -16.25 8.64
CA TYR A 36 11.09 -15.69 9.99
C TYR A 36 9.86 -16.16 10.78
N GLN A 37 9.99 -17.30 11.46
CA GLN A 37 8.91 -18.00 12.17
C GLN A 37 9.00 -17.89 13.71
N THR A 38 9.60 -16.82 14.24
CA THR A 38 9.65 -16.60 15.69
C THR A 38 8.27 -16.23 16.25
N ILE A 39 8.03 -16.65 17.50
CA ILE A 39 6.82 -16.31 18.28
C ILE A 39 6.90 -14.93 18.95
N LEU A 40 8.09 -14.32 18.96
CA LEU A 40 8.37 -12.98 19.49
C LEU A 40 8.98 -12.14 18.36
N CYS A 41 8.12 -11.72 17.45
CA CYS A 41 8.50 -10.91 16.29
C CYS A 41 9.12 -9.59 16.70
N LYS A 42 10.25 -9.25 16.06
CA LYS A 42 10.85 -7.91 16.07
C LYS A 42 10.71 -7.29 14.69
N VAL A 43 10.39 -6.00 14.65
CA VAL A 43 10.04 -5.30 13.41
C VAL A 43 11.18 -5.31 12.40
N ASP A 44 12.38 -4.83 12.74
CA ASP A 44 13.47 -4.73 11.75
C ASP A 44 13.90 -6.10 11.18
N PRO A 45 14.10 -7.15 12.00
CA PRO A 45 14.39 -8.49 11.47
C PRO A 45 13.27 -9.08 10.61
N CYS A 46 12.00 -8.78 10.94
CA CYS A 46 10.85 -9.20 10.14
C CYS A 46 10.85 -8.51 8.76
N VAL A 47 11.08 -7.20 8.72
CA VAL A 47 11.18 -6.43 7.46
C VAL A 47 12.32 -6.97 6.60
N GLU A 48 13.51 -7.18 7.19
CA GLU A 48 14.67 -7.72 6.48
C GLU A 48 14.39 -9.12 5.90
N ALA A 49 13.74 -10.00 6.66
CA ALA A 49 13.33 -11.33 6.20
C ALA A 49 12.33 -11.23 5.03
N CYS A 50 11.32 -10.37 5.14
CA CYS A 50 10.36 -10.13 4.08
C CYS A 50 11.02 -9.59 2.80
N HIS A 51 12.00 -8.69 2.91
CA HIS A 51 12.78 -8.23 1.75
C HIS A 51 13.57 -9.36 1.10
N LYS A 52 14.21 -10.23 1.89
CA LYS A 52 14.91 -11.43 1.37
C LYS A 52 13.97 -12.42 0.69
N GLU A 53 12.71 -12.48 1.12
CA GLU A 53 11.66 -13.29 0.49
C GLU A 53 11.05 -12.63 -0.77
N GLY A 54 11.47 -11.40 -1.13
CA GLY A 54 11.01 -10.67 -2.31
C GLY A 54 9.76 -9.81 -2.10
N PHE A 55 9.37 -9.56 -0.83
CA PHE A 55 8.27 -8.67 -0.49
C PHE A 55 8.75 -7.23 -0.33
N THR A 56 7.84 -6.27 -0.42
CA THR A 56 8.18 -4.84 -0.33
C THR A 56 8.21 -4.33 1.11
N TYR A 57 7.53 -5.02 2.02
CA TYR A 57 7.36 -4.61 3.41
C TYR A 57 7.07 -5.81 4.33
N GLY A 58 7.26 -5.62 5.63
CA GLY A 58 6.87 -6.59 6.66
C GLY A 58 6.46 -5.91 7.96
N PHE A 59 5.64 -6.59 8.78
CA PHE A 59 5.23 -6.08 10.09
C PHE A 59 4.95 -7.22 11.08
N CYS A 60 5.02 -6.90 12.37
CA CYS A 60 4.66 -7.82 13.44
C CYS A 60 3.19 -7.65 13.81
N SER A 61 2.43 -8.75 13.86
CA SER A 61 1.02 -8.73 14.27
C SER A 61 0.80 -9.67 15.45
N PRO A 62 0.01 -9.25 16.46
CA PRO A 62 -0.38 -10.12 17.55
C PRO A 62 -1.35 -11.19 17.04
N TYR A 63 -1.09 -12.42 17.45
CA TYR A 63 -2.00 -13.54 17.53
C TYR A 63 -2.26 -13.81 19.03
N PRO A 64 -3.33 -14.53 19.41
CA PRO A 64 -3.79 -14.61 20.80
C PRO A 64 -2.73 -14.92 21.86
N LEU A 65 -1.64 -15.61 21.50
CA LEU A 65 -0.54 -15.97 22.41
C LEU A 65 0.87 -15.61 21.90
N ILE A 66 1.00 -15.12 20.67
CA ILE A 66 2.30 -14.93 19.99
C ILE A 66 2.28 -13.67 19.12
N ILE A 67 3.43 -13.12 18.79
CA ILE A 67 3.55 -12.03 17.81
C ILE A 67 4.36 -12.56 16.63
N VAL A 68 3.76 -12.59 15.45
CA VAL A 68 4.33 -13.21 14.25
C VAL A 68 4.54 -12.19 13.14
N CYS A 69 5.45 -12.51 12.23
CA CYS A 69 5.79 -11.66 11.09
C CYS A 69 4.90 -11.93 9.89
N PHE A 70 4.40 -10.86 9.29
CA PHE A 70 3.68 -10.84 8.03
C PHE A 70 4.43 -10.04 6.99
N CYS A 71 4.47 -10.54 5.76
CA CYS A 71 5.06 -9.87 4.61
C CYS A 71 3.96 -9.35 3.68
N VAL A 72 4.21 -8.17 3.08
CA VAL A 72 3.27 -7.48 2.20
C VAL A 72 3.88 -7.34 0.81
N LYS A 73 3.11 -7.75 -0.21
CA LYS A 73 3.42 -7.51 -1.62
C LYS A 73 2.23 -6.89 -2.33
N LYS A 74 2.48 -6.30 -3.50
CA LYS A 74 1.42 -6.05 -4.46
C LYS A 74 0.84 -7.38 -4.92
N CYS A 75 -0.48 -7.51 -4.84
CA CYS A 75 -1.21 -8.33 -5.78
C CYS A 75 -1.31 -7.50 -7.10
#